data_AF-A0A7S1RXD3-F1
#
_entry.id   AF-A0A7S1RXD3-F1
#
_cell.length_a   1.000
_cell.length_b   1.000
_cell.length_c   1.000
_cell.angle_alpha   90.00
_cell.angle_beta   90.00
_cell.angle_gamma   90.00
#
_symmetry.space_group_name_H-M   'P 1'
#
loop_
_entity.id
_entity.type
_entity.pdbx_description
1 polymer ?
#
loop_
_entity_poly.entity_id
_entity_poly.type
_entity_poly.pdbx_seq_one_letter_code
_entity_poly.pdbx_strand_id
1 'polypeptide(L)'
;FGSSIAILAQVHSAPAPPGFFASSSDLSRMLAATVRAVAQPRSWGVKALPLAAGRFHCQVPCGIFTDDLRVAGIKEDAQTIRKAVVQISELHKAGSLQDMHQLVRWVATKEEHATKVMGTIGEYFLAQKVKKEMLTEAEYREVLAVHHAVMVAAMKTKQSTELGPVDALDSAIAAMEPIYTPK
;
A
#
# COMPACT_ATOMS: atom_id res chain seq x y z
N PHE A 1 -11.69 35.56 -33.25
CA PHE A 1 -11.77 34.16 -32.76
C PHE A 1 -10.44 33.50 -33.11
N GLY A 2 -9.54 33.12 -32.22
CA GLY A 2 -9.54 33.02 -30.77
C GLY A 2 -8.35 32.14 -30.43
N SER A 3 -7.36 32.72 -29.76
CA SER A 3 -6.30 32.13 -28.93
C SER A 3 -5.95 30.64 -29.11
N SER A 4 -4.83 30.38 -29.78
CA SER A 4 -3.91 29.28 -29.48
C SER A 4 -2.57 29.61 -30.12
N ILE A 5 -1.45 29.26 -29.46
CA ILE A 5 -0.05 29.61 -29.79
C ILE A 5 0.43 30.91 -29.12
N ALA A 6 0.49 30.89 -27.79
CA ALA A 6 1.46 31.67 -27.00
C ALA A 6 1.51 31.17 -25.55
N ILE A 7 1.89 29.90 -25.33
CA ILE A 7 2.31 29.42 -24.00
C ILE A 7 3.53 28.51 -24.20
N LEU A 8 4.69 29.10 -24.50
CA LEU A 8 5.96 28.36 -24.51
C LEU A 8 7.18 29.21 -24.14
N ALA A 9 6.99 30.26 -23.35
CA ALA A 9 8.09 31.04 -22.80
C ALA A 9 7.70 31.64 -21.46
N GLN A 10 7.80 30.87 -20.37
CA GLN A 10 8.03 31.40 -19.02
C GLN A 10 8.44 30.26 -18.05
N VAL A 11 9.45 29.47 -18.41
CA VAL A 11 10.16 28.60 -17.45
C VAL A 11 11.52 29.22 -17.20
N HIS A 12 11.57 30.32 -16.45
CA HIS A 12 12.77 30.77 -15.74
C HIS A 12 12.34 31.66 -14.56
N SER A 13 12.92 31.34 -13.39
CA SER A 13 12.90 32.07 -12.11
C SER A 13 11.59 32.17 -11.31
N ALA A 14 10.94 31.04 -11.00
CA ALA A 14 10.23 30.94 -9.72
C ALA A 14 11.25 30.45 -8.66
N PRO A 15 11.44 31.13 -7.51
CA PRO A 15 12.22 30.57 -6.42
C PRO A 15 11.54 29.29 -5.94
N ALA A 16 12.31 28.21 -5.79
CA ALA A 16 11.82 26.99 -5.18
C ALA A 16 11.17 27.34 -3.83
N PRO A 17 9.96 26.82 -3.51
CA PRO A 17 9.39 27.05 -2.19
C PRO A 17 10.39 26.57 -1.13
N PRO A 18 10.60 27.31 -0.03
CA PRO A 18 11.52 26.90 1.01
C PRO A 18 11.14 25.49 1.45
N GLY A 19 12.13 24.60 1.45
CA GLY A 19 11.96 23.16 1.61
C GLY A 19 10.94 22.83 2.69
N PHE A 20 9.80 22.30 2.28
CA PHE A 20 8.74 21.87 3.17
C PHE A 20 9.18 20.55 3.82
N PHE A 21 10.14 20.62 4.75
CA PHE A 21 10.36 19.54 5.70
C PHE A 21 9.15 19.53 6.62
N ALA A 22 8.16 18.69 6.29
CA ALA A 22 7.05 18.40 7.19
C ALA A 22 7.62 18.03 8.57
N SER A 23 7.20 18.73 9.62
CA SER A 23 7.68 18.42 10.96
C SER A 23 7.26 16.99 11.34
N SER A 24 7.94 16.38 12.31
CA SER A 24 7.53 15.05 12.83
C SER A 24 6.07 15.03 13.28
N SER A 25 5.56 16.17 13.77
CA SER A 25 4.16 16.35 14.16
C SER A 25 3.19 16.47 12.96
N ASP A 26 3.63 17.07 11.85
CA ASP A 26 2.84 17.15 10.61
C ASP A 26 2.77 15.80 9.93
N LEU A 27 3.90 15.08 9.87
CA LEU A 27 3.96 13.70 9.40
C LEU A 27 3.04 12.81 10.23
N SER A 28 3.02 12.98 11.55
CA SER A 28 2.13 12.23 12.45
C SER A 28 0.65 12.56 12.24
N ARG A 29 0.29 13.84 12.05
CA ARG A 29 -1.09 14.26 11.75
C ARG A 29 -1.57 13.79 10.39
N MET A 30 -0.71 13.87 9.37
CA MET A 30 -0.98 13.36 8.03
C MET A 30 -1.13 11.83 8.05
N LEU A 31 -0.24 11.12 8.77
CA LEU A 31 -0.39 9.69 9.00
C LEU A 31 -1.73 9.39 9.67
N ALA A 32 -2.07 10.06 10.76
CA ALA A 32 -3.30 9.83 11.50
C ALA A 32 -4.56 10.09 10.66
N ALA A 33 -4.59 11.15 9.85
CA ALA A 33 -5.71 11.45 8.96
C ALA A 33 -5.85 10.40 7.84
N THR A 34 -4.73 9.97 7.24
CA THR A 34 -4.74 8.90 6.21
C THR A 34 -5.10 7.55 6.80
N VAL A 35 -4.56 7.19 7.97
CA VAL A 35 -4.92 5.98 8.72
C VAL A 35 -6.41 6.00 9.03
N ARG A 36 -6.97 7.13 9.48
CA ARG A 36 -8.42 7.25 9.73
C ARG A 36 -9.26 7.08 8.46
N ALA A 37 -8.78 7.59 7.32
CA ALA A 37 -9.46 7.44 6.04
C ALA A 37 -9.40 6.00 5.48
N VAL A 38 -8.30 5.29 5.71
CA VAL A 38 -8.10 3.89 5.28
C VAL A 38 -8.73 2.88 6.26
N ALA A 39 -8.70 3.19 7.57
CA ALA A 39 -9.23 2.33 8.64
C ALA A 39 -10.74 2.50 8.88
N GLN A 40 -11.40 3.46 8.22
CA GLN A 40 -12.85 3.52 8.23
C GLN A 40 -13.40 2.38 7.35
N PRO A 41 -14.22 1.47 7.90
CA PRO A 41 -14.91 0.48 7.10
C PRO A 41 -16.00 1.19 6.28
N ARG A 42 -15.64 1.76 5.14
CA ARG A 42 -16.63 1.86 4.05
C ARG A 42 -16.93 0.42 3.67
N SER A 43 -18.19 0.04 3.70
CA SER A 43 -18.65 -1.20 3.09
C SER A 43 -18.35 -1.09 1.60
N TRP A 44 -17.18 -1.57 1.20
CA TRP A 44 -16.83 -1.75 -0.20
C TRP A 44 -17.81 -2.79 -0.73
N GLY A 45 -18.75 -2.39 -1.58
CA GLY A 45 -19.78 -3.23 -2.18
C GLY A 45 -19.23 -4.12 -3.28
N VAL A 46 -17.96 -4.51 -3.19
CA VAL A 46 -17.21 -5.15 -4.26
C VAL A 46 -17.69 -6.58 -4.40
N LYS A 47 -18.32 -6.87 -5.54
CA LYS A 47 -18.64 -8.23 -5.96
C LYS A 47 -17.35 -8.92 -6.43
N ALA A 48 -17.26 -10.23 -6.25
CA ALA A 48 -16.12 -11.02 -6.73
C ALA A 48 -15.87 -10.75 -8.23
N LEU A 49 -14.61 -10.57 -8.62
CA LEU A 49 -14.29 -10.32 -10.02
C LEU A 49 -14.62 -11.55 -10.88
N PRO A 50 -15.26 -11.39 -12.06
CA PRO A 50 -15.40 -12.49 -13.01
C PRO A 50 -14.01 -13.00 -13.40
N LEU A 51 -13.79 -14.30 -13.14
CA LEU A 51 -12.51 -14.97 -13.27
C LEU A 51 -12.15 -15.12 -14.76
N ALA A 52 -11.51 -14.12 -15.39
CA ALA A 52 -11.06 -14.24 -16.77
C ALA A 52 -9.99 -15.35 -16.91
N ALA A 53 -10.18 -16.21 -17.93
CA ALA A 53 -9.26 -17.28 -18.32
C ALA A 53 -8.04 -16.70 -19.06
N GLY A 54 -7.11 -16.15 -18.30
CA GLY A 54 -5.92 -15.48 -18.84
C GLY A 54 -5.21 -14.80 -17.70
N ARG A 55 -4.52 -15.60 -16.91
CA ARG A 55 -3.86 -15.18 -15.68
C ARG A 55 -2.35 -15.20 -15.91
N PHE A 56 -1.64 -14.30 -15.28
CA PHE A 56 -0.21 -14.07 -15.41
C PHE A 56 0.31 -13.79 -14.00
N HIS A 57 1.45 -14.37 -13.59
CA HIS A 57 2.05 -14.14 -12.27
C HIS A 57 3.55 -13.83 -12.33
N CYS A 58 4.18 -14.13 -13.47
CA CYS A 58 5.55 -13.75 -13.82
C CYS A 58 5.57 -12.68 -14.92
N GLN A 59 4.47 -11.93 -15.10
CA GLN A 59 4.28 -11.01 -16.24
C GLN A 59 4.33 -11.72 -17.62
N VAL A 60 4.25 -13.05 -17.63
CA VAL A 60 4.28 -13.97 -18.77
C VAL A 60 3.06 -14.92 -18.67
N PRO A 61 2.46 -15.38 -19.78
CA PRO A 61 1.31 -16.31 -19.77
C PRO A 61 1.73 -17.71 -19.27
N CYS A 62 2.02 -17.83 -17.98
CA CYS A 62 2.66 -19.02 -17.41
C CYS A 62 1.69 -20.04 -16.80
N GLY A 63 0.37 -19.80 -16.79
CA GLY A 63 -0.63 -20.81 -16.42
C GLY A 63 -0.79 -21.15 -14.93
N ILE A 64 0.09 -20.68 -14.02
CA ILE A 64 0.09 -21.07 -12.60
C ILE A 64 -0.43 -19.92 -11.72
N PHE A 65 -1.57 -20.08 -11.05
CA PHE A 65 -2.16 -19.01 -10.23
C PHE A 65 -2.82 -19.54 -8.97
N THR A 66 -2.54 -18.87 -7.87
CA THR A 66 -3.19 -19.15 -6.58
C THR A 66 -3.35 -17.80 -5.89
N ASP A 67 -4.46 -17.11 -6.22
CA ASP A 67 -4.77 -15.77 -5.72
C ASP A 67 -4.86 -15.79 -4.18
N ASP A 68 -5.40 -16.87 -3.62
CA ASP A 68 -5.42 -17.20 -2.20
C ASP A 68 -4.01 -17.26 -1.58
N LEU A 69 -3.03 -17.89 -2.25
CA LEU A 69 -1.64 -17.89 -1.75
C LEU A 69 -1.03 -16.49 -1.81
N ARG A 70 -1.39 -15.65 -2.79
CA ARG A 70 -0.91 -14.26 -2.86
C ARG A 70 -1.51 -13.42 -1.74
N VAL A 71 -2.79 -13.58 -1.44
CA VAL A 71 -3.43 -12.94 -0.29
C VAL A 71 -2.81 -13.45 1.02
N ALA A 72 -2.58 -14.75 1.15
CA ALA A 72 -1.93 -15.34 2.32
C ALA A 72 -0.50 -14.80 2.51
N GLY A 73 0.28 -14.67 1.44
CA GLY A 73 1.62 -14.07 1.49
C GLY A 73 1.59 -12.61 1.93
N ILE A 74 0.64 -11.81 1.43
CA ILE A 74 0.46 -10.42 1.89
C ILE A 74 0.10 -10.37 3.40
N LYS A 75 -0.72 -11.31 3.88
CA LYS A 75 -1.06 -11.42 5.32
C LYS A 75 0.17 -11.80 6.15
N GLU A 76 1.01 -12.71 5.67
CA GLU A 76 2.26 -13.09 6.34
C GLU A 76 3.25 -11.91 6.40
N ASP A 77 3.37 -11.14 5.31
CA ASP A 77 4.16 -9.90 5.28
C ASP A 77 3.62 -8.88 6.29
N ALA A 78 2.29 -8.70 6.37
CA ALA A 78 1.66 -7.80 7.34
C ALA A 78 1.89 -8.22 8.80
N GLN A 79 1.84 -9.52 9.10
CA GLN A 79 2.19 -10.06 10.41
C GLN A 79 3.67 -9.81 10.76
N THR A 80 4.57 -9.96 9.79
CA THR A 80 6.00 -9.66 9.98
C THR A 80 6.23 -8.19 10.26
N ILE A 81 5.55 -7.29 9.54
CA ILE A 81 5.57 -5.84 9.79
C ILE A 81 5.07 -5.53 11.21
N ARG A 82 3.95 -6.14 11.64
CA ARG A 82 3.43 -5.98 13.00
C ARG A 82 4.45 -6.37 14.06
N LYS A 83 5.07 -7.55 13.89
CA LYS A 83 6.11 -8.04 14.79
C LYS A 83 7.30 -7.08 14.85
N ALA A 84 7.76 -6.60 13.70
CA ALA A 84 8.88 -5.66 13.62
C ALA A 84 8.58 -4.35 14.37
N VAL A 85 7.37 -3.79 14.23
CA VAL A 85 6.95 -2.57 14.94
C VAL A 85 6.96 -2.75 16.47
N VAL A 86 6.49 -3.90 16.96
CA VAL A 86 6.54 -4.23 18.40
C VAL A 86 7.98 -4.36 18.88
N GLN A 87 8.82 -5.10 18.14
CA GLN A 87 10.22 -5.32 18.49
C GLN A 87 11.04 -4.02 18.51
N ILE A 88 10.81 -3.11 17.55
CA ILE A 88 11.45 -1.78 17.54
C ILE A 88 11.14 -1.02 18.84
N SER A 89 9.89 -1.05 19.29
CA SER A 89 9.44 -0.36 20.50
C SER A 89 10.04 -0.94 21.78
N GLU A 90 10.25 -2.26 21.82
CA GLU A 90 10.89 -2.97 22.94
C GLU A 90 12.40 -2.66 23.00
N LEU A 91 13.10 -2.81 21.87
CA LEU A 91 14.55 -2.59 21.78
C LEU A 91 14.94 -1.14 22.06
N HIS A 92 14.10 -0.19 21.64
CA HIS A 92 14.29 1.23 21.95
C HIS A 92 14.33 1.50 23.47
N LYS A 93 13.60 0.73 24.28
CA LYS A 93 13.58 0.87 25.75
C LYS A 93 14.81 0.25 26.42
N ALA A 94 15.38 -0.82 25.84
CA ALA A 94 16.53 -1.53 26.40
C ALA A 94 17.85 -0.78 26.22
N GLY A 95 18.08 -0.20 25.03
CA GLY A 95 19.08 0.84 24.80
C GLY A 95 20.55 0.42 24.72
N SER A 96 20.89 -0.87 24.69
CA SER A 96 22.29 -1.28 24.44
C SER A 96 22.70 -1.11 22.97
N LEU A 97 24.00 -1.09 22.68
CA LEU A 97 24.49 -1.06 21.29
C LEU A 97 23.99 -2.27 20.47
N GLN A 98 23.87 -3.43 21.11
CA GLN A 98 23.34 -4.63 20.47
C GLN A 98 21.83 -4.47 20.17
N ASP A 99 21.08 -3.84 21.07
CA ASP A 99 19.65 -3.56 20.86
C ASP A 99 19.46 -2.56 19.71
N MET A 100 20.29 -1.53 19.63
CA MET A 100 20.28 -0.57 18.51
C MET A 100 20.57 -1.26 17.19
N HIS A 101 21.53 -2.18 17.15
CA HIS A 101 21.82 -2.97 15.95
C HIS A 101 20.60 -3.82 15.54
N GLN A 102 19.92 -4.48 16.48
CA GLN A 102 18.71 -5.24 16.18
C GLN A 102 17.53 -4.34 15.77
N LEU A 103 17.41 -3.15 16.36
CA LEU A 103 16.37 -2.18 16.00
C LEU A 103 16.49 -1.78 14.53
N VAL A 104 17.70 -1.43 14.07
CA VAL A 104 17.95 -1.08 12.66
C VAL A 104 17.60 -2.25 11.73
N ARG A 105 17.90 -3.49 12.14
CA ARG A 105 17.49 -4.67 11.37
C ARG A 105 15.97 -4.80 11.26
N TRP A 106 15.23 -4.60 12.35
CA TRP A 106 13.78 -4.63 12.31
C TRP A 106 13.17 -3.50 11.47
N VAL A 107 13.78 -2.32 11.45
CA VAL A 107 13.40 -1.23 10.53
C VAL A 107 13.62 -1.65 9.07
N ALA A 108 14.77 -2.23 8.73
CA ALA A 108 15.02 -2.73 7.39
C ALA A 108 14.04 -3.85 6.99
N THR A 109 13.78 -4.80 7.90
CA THR A 109 12.83 -5.89 7.68
C THR A 109 11.42 -5.38 7.40
N LYS A 110 10.86 -4.49 8.23
CA LYS A 110 9.49 -3.98 7.98
C LYS A 110 9.40 -3.22 6.65
N GLU A 111 10.47 -2.52 6.25
CA GLU A 111 10.49 -1.81 4.96
C GLU A 111 10.53 -2.75 3.76
N GLU A 112 11.30 -3.83 3.85
CA GLU A 112 11.37 -4.85 2.82
C GLU A 112 10.00 -5.54 2.65
N HIS A 113 9.37 -5.98 3.75
CA HIS A 113 8.06 -6.62 3.71
C HIS A 113 6.96 -5.67 3.22
N ALA A 114 6.95 -4.41 3.64
CA ALA A 114 6.00 -3.42 3.10
C ALA A 114 6.20 -3.20 1.59
N THR A 115 7.45 -3.25 1.10
CA THR A 115 7.75 -3.14 -0.33
C THR A 115 7.26 -4.37 -1.10
N LYS A 116 7.39 -5.58 -0.54
CA LYS A 116 6.83 -6.82 -1.11
C LYS A 116 5.31 -6.76 -1.25
N VAL A 117 4.61 -6.24 -0.24
CA VAL A 117 3.16 -6.00 -0.29
C VAL A 117 2.82 -5.03 -1.43
N MET A 118 3.47 -3.87 -1.48
CA MET A 118 3.22 -2.88 -2.55
C MET A 118 3.49 -3.46 -3.95
N GLY A 119 4.57 -4.23 -4.12
CA GLY A 119 4.91 -4.89 -5.38
C GLY A 119 3.86 -5.93 -5.78
N THR A 120 3.42 -6.78 -4.85
CA THR A 120 2.35 -7.76 -5.12
C THR A 120 1.05 -7.07 -5.51
N ILE A 121 0.65 -5.99 -4.83
CA ILE A 121 -0.54 -5.23 -5.20
C ILE A 121 -0.40 -4.60 -6.59
N GLY A 122 0.71 -3.90 -6.85
CA GLY A 122 0.91 -3.17 -8.10
C GLY A 122 1.08 -4.09 -9.32
N GLU A 123 1.96 -5.08 -9.21
CA GLU A 123 2.36 -5.91 -10.32
C GLU A 123 1.38 -7.06 -10.55
N TYR A 124 0.98 -7.77 -9.49
CA TYR A 124 0.12 -8.94 -9.63
C TYR A 124 -1.35 -8.54 -9.69
N PHE A 125 -1.86 -7.84 -8.67
CA PHE A 125 -3.28 -7.57 -8.62
C PHE A 125 -3.72 -6.47 -9.60
N LEU A 126 -3.13 -5.28 -9.53
CA LEU A 126 -3.53 -4.16 -10.37
C LEU A 126 -3.18 -4.37 -11.84
N ALA A 127 -1.93 -4.69 -12.17
CA ALA A 127 -1.50 -4.78 -13.57
C ALA A 127 -1.97 -6.08 -14.26
N GLN A 128 -1.95 -7.22 -13.56
CA GLN A 128 -2.25 -8.52 -14.18
C GLN A 128 -3.71 -8.95 -13.99
N LYS A 129 -4.31 -8.75 -12.80
CA LYS A 129 -5.63 -9.31 -12.46
C LYS A 129 -6.81 -8.40 -12.73
N VAL A 130 -6.68 -7.08 -12.54
CA VAL A 130 -7.78 -6.14 -12.81
C VAL A 130 -7.91 -5.96 -14.33
N LYS A 131 -9.08 -6.30 -14.88
CA LYS A 131 -9.43 -6.15 -16.29
C LYS A 131 -10.56 -5.14 -16.43
N LYS A 132 -10.26 -3.95 -16.96
CA LYS A 132 -11.24 -2.85 -17.06
C LYS A 132 -12.45 -3.26 -17.90
N GLU A 133 -12.21 -3.99 -18.98
CA GLU A 133 -13.22 -4.50 -19.91
C GLU A 133 -14.22 -5.48 -19.27
N MET A 134 -13.90 -6.05 -18.11
CA MET A 134 -14.77 -6.98 -17.37
C MET A 134 -15.54 -6.29 -16.24
N LEU A 135 -15.42 -4.96 -16.09
CA LEU A 135 -15.95 -4.19 -14.98
C LEU A 135 -16.74 -2.98 -15.50
N THR A 136 -17.78 -2.58 -14.77
CA THR A 136 -18.37 -1.25 -14.97
C THR A 136 -17.38 -0.18 -14.51
N GLU A 137 -17.55 1.06 -14.99
CA GLU A 137 -16.71 2.19 -14.58
C GLU A 137 -16.74 2.42 -13.05
N ALA A 138 -17.89 2.16 -12.42
CA ALA A 138 -18.05 2.26 -10.97
C ALA A 138 -17.25 1.17 -10.23
N GLU A 139 -17.41 -0.10 -10.65
CA GLU A 139 -16.67 -1.24 -10.07
C GLU A 139 -15.16 -1.10 -10.28
N TYR A 140 -14.74 -0.64 -11.46
CA TYR A 140 -13.32 -0.41 -11.75
C TYR A 140 -12.70 0.60 -10.78
N ARG A 141 -13.39 1.72 -10.53
CA ARG A 141 -12.94 2.74 -9.55
C ARG A 141 -12.88 2.17 -8.14
N GLU A 142 -13.85 1.36 -7.77
CA GLU A 142 -13.90 0.73 -6.44
C GLU A 142 -12.74 -0.25 -6.24
N VAL A 143 -12.51 -1.13 -7.22
CA VAL A 143 -11.40 -2.07 -7.21
C VAL A 143 -10.06 -1.34 -7.13
N LEU A 144 -9.85 -0.30 -7.94
CA LEU A 144 -8.62 0.51 -7.87
C LEU A 144 -8.43 1.15 -6.48
N ALA A 145 -9.51 1.67 -5.89
CA ALA A 145 -9.45 2.33 -4.59
C ALA A 145 -9.08 1.35 -3.46
N VAL A 146 -9.63 0.14 -3.46
CA VAL A 146 -9.32 -0.90 -2.46
C VAL A 146 -7.85 -1.33 -2.53
N HIS A 147 -7.31 -1.57 -3.73
CA HIS A 147 -5.89 -1.92 -3.91
C HIS A 147 -4.97 -0.77 -3.51
N HIS A 148 -5.30 0.45 -3.92
CA HIS A 148 -4.54 1.64 -3.54
C HIS A 148 -4.52 1.83 -2.02
N ALA A 149 -5.61 1.54 -1.32
CA ALA A 149 -5.66 1.61 0.14
C ALA A 149 -4.66 0.66 0.80
N VAL A 150 -4.50 -0.58 0.29
CA VAL A 150 -3.47 -1.52 0.76
C VAL A 150 -2.06 -0.96 0.53
N MET A 151 -1.78 -0.42 -0.66
CA MET A 151 -0.45 0.16 -0.97
C MET A 151 -0.12 1.35 -0.06
N VAL A 152 -1.09 2.25 0.16
CA VAL A 152 -0.90 3.41 1.03
C VAL A 152 -0.67 2.96 2.47
N ALA A 153 -1.47 2.02 2.98
CA ALA A 153 -1.28 1.49 4.33
C ALA A 153 0.09 0.84 4.50
N ALA A 154 0.52 0.00 3.54
CA ALA A 154 1.86 -0.60 3.54
C ALA A 154 2.97 0.46 3.50
N MET A 155 2.86 1.50 2.67
CA MET A 155 3.80 2.62 2.69
C MET A 155 3.84 3.31 4.06
N LYS A 156 2.69 3.48 4.72
CA LYS A 156 2.63 4.11 6.05
C LYS A 156 3.31 3.27 7.14
N THR A 157 3.31 1.94 7.05
CA THR A 157 4.07 1.10 7.98
C THR A 157 5.60 1.24 7.81
N LYS A 158 6.09 1.60 6.61
CA LYS A 158 7.51 1.99 6.41
C LYS A 158 7.85 3.26 7.20
N GLN A 159 6.95 4.24 7.14
CA GLN A 159 7.17 5.59 7.68
C GLN A 159 6.96 5.71 9.20
N SER A 160 6.52 4.65 9.88
CA SER A 160 6.08 4.72 11.28
C SER A 160 6.53 3.54 12.12
N THR A 161 6.55 3.73 13.44
CA THR A 161 6.76 2.71 14.48
C THR A 161 5.50 2.52 15.34
N GLU A 162 4.36 3.02 14.89
CA GLU A 162 3.07 2.88 15.58
C GLU A 162 2.27 1.70 15.03
N LEU A 163 1.38 1.14 15.85
CA LEU A 163 0.50 0.05 15.43
C LEU A 163 -0.67 0.52 14.53
N GLY A 164 -1.08 1.78 14.61
CA GLY A 164 -2.20 2.30 13.82
C GLY A 164 -2.09 2.07 12.29
N PRO A 165 -0.94 2.38 11.65
CA PRO A 165 -0.70 2.02 10.25
C PRO A 165 -0.76 0.53 9.95
N VAL A 166 -0.36 -0.33 10.89
CA VAL A 166 -0.41 -1.79 10.76
C VAL A 166 -1.84 -2.29 10.82
N ASP A 167 -2.64 -1.76 11.75
CA ASP A 167 -4.08 -2.06 11.86
C ASP A 167 -4.84 -1.63 10.60
N ALA A 168 -4.47 -0.48 10.02
CA ALA A 168 -5.01 -0.02 8.75
C ALA A 168 -4.62 -0.93 7.58
N LEU A 169 -3.40 -1.48 7.58
CA LEU A 169 -2.96 -2.45 6.58
C LEU A 169 -3.78 -3.74 6.67
N ASP A 170 -3.94 -4.30 7.87
CA ASP A 170 -4.75 -5.51 8.09
C ASP A 170 -6.20 -5.30 7.65
N SER A 171 -6.78 -4.13 7.96
CA SER A 171 -8.14 -3.76 7.56
C SER A 171 -8.28 -3.63 6.04
N ALA A 172 -7.30 -3.01 5.38
CA ALA A 172 -7.29 -2.87 3.92
C ALA A 172 -7.15 -4.22 3.21
N ILE A 173 -6.30 -5.12 3.73
CA ILE A 173 -6.14 -6.49 3.22
C ILE A 173 -7.45 -7.26 3.36
N ALA A 174 -8.11 -7.17 4.52
CA ALA A 174 -9.39 -7.83 4.76
C ALA A 174 -10.51 -7.30 3.84
N ALA A 175 -10.49 -6.02 3.47
CA ALA A 175 -11.42 -5.44 2.50
C ALA A 175 -11.15 -5.91 1.06
N MET A 176 -9.88 -6.18 0.72
CA MET A 176 -9.49 -6.65 -0.62
C MET A 176 -9.71 -8.15 -0.82
N GLU A 177 -9.52 -8.97 0.22
CA GLU A 177 -9.57 -10.43 0.14
C GLU A 177 -10.83 -11.01 -0.54
N PRO A 178 -12.07 -10.52 -0.26
CA PRO A 178 -13.29 -11.04 -0.90
C PRO A 178 -13.32 -10.90 -2.42
N ILE A 179 -12.46 -10.06 -3.00
CA ILE A 179 -12.31 -9.90 -4.46
C ILE A 179 -11.72 -11.16 -5.10
N TYR A 180 -10.87 -11.88 -4.35
CA TYR A 180 -9.98 -12.92 -4.86
C TYR A 180 -10.24 -14.31 -4.27
N THR A 181 -10.89 -14.40 -3.11
CA THR A 181 -11.25 -15.68 -2.50
C THR A 181 -12.72 -16.00 -2.80
N PRO A 182 -13.02 -17.10 -3.54
CA PRO A 182 -14.40 -17.52 -3.75
C PRO A 182 -15.07 -17.88 -2.41
N LYS A 183 -16.37 -17.56 -2.28
CA LYS A 183 -17.20 -18.00 -1.16
C LYS A 183 -17.63 -19.45 -1.31
#